data_AF-A0A1G1T676-F1
#
_entry.id   AF-A0A1G1T676-F1
#
_cell.length_a   1.000
_cell.length_b   1.000
_cell.length_c   1.000
_cell.angle_alpha   90.00
_cell.angle_beta   90.00
_cell.angle_gamma   90.00
#
_symmetry.space_group_name_H-M   'P 1'
#
loop_
_entity.id
_entity.type
_entity.pdbx_description
1 polymer ?
#
loop_
_entity_poly.entity_id
_entity_poly.type
_entity_poly.pdbx_seq_one_letter_code
_entity_poly.pdbx_strand_id
1 'polypeptide(L)'
;MPTTALANEPNPPERYRSRGIALLLAIVPFFYSILGLHRFYLGYAGRGIAYLLGGLLAVSVVYFEGVLLGFGSFSIAALLILGILMALILYGLQISDVVRIINGRLKPKNGEYNPGFFQTKPSIKVPGPEQR
;
A
#
# COMPACT_ATOMS: atom_id res chain seq x y z
N MET A 1 -44.14 13.29 -23.39
CA MET A 1 -43.10 12.26 -23.19
C MET A 1 -42.14 12.77 -22.12
N PRO A 2 -42.12 12.24 -20.89
CA PRO A 2 -41.14 12.67 -19.90
C PRO A 2 -39.90 11.76 -19.99
N THR A 3 -38.83 12.28 -20.59
CA THR A 3 -37.50 11.65 -20.63
C THR A 3 -36.58 12.44 -19.70
N THR A 4 -36.78 12.37 -18.38
CA THR A 4 -35.99 13.17 -17.42
C THR A 4 -35.87 12.51 -16.04
N ALA A 5 -35.22 11.33 -15.94
CA ALA A 5 -35.02 10.72 -14.62
C ALA A 5 -33.85 9.73 -14.43
N LEU A 6 -32.78 9.71 -15.25
CA LEU A 6 -31.65 8.78 -15.01
C LEU A 6 -30.23 9.39 -15.13
N ALA A 7 -30.09 10.72 -15.26
CA ALA A 7 -28.79 11.33 -15.56
C ALA A 7 -27.94 11.72 -14.34
N ASN A 8 -28.36 11.46 -13.09
CA ASN A 8 -27.70 11.99 -11.89
C ASN A 8 -27.37 10.95 -10.80
N GLU A 9 -27.46 9.63 -11.05
CA GLU A 9 -26.88 8.70 -10.07
C GLU A 9 -25.34 8.77 -10.18
N PRO A 10 -24.63 9.18 -9.12
CA PRO A 10 -23.17 9.13 -9.13
C PRO A 10 -22.75 7.68 -9.37
N ASN A 11 -22.01 7.47 -10.46
CA ASN A 11 -21.57 6.14 -10.87
C ASN A 11 -20.89 5.46 -9.67
N PRO A 12 -21.40 4.31 -9.18
CA PRO A 12 -20.86 3.69 -7.98
C PRO A 12 -19.36 3.41 -8.19
N PRO A 13 -18.52 3.58 -7.15
CA PRO A 13 -17.09 3.41 -7.30
C PRO A 13 -16.77 2.01 -7.83
N GLU A 14 -15.97 1.97 -8.89
CA GLU A 14 -15.72 0.79 -9.73
C GLU A 14 -15.07 -0.36 -8.93
N ARG A 15 -14.38 -0.04 -7.83
CA ARG A 15 -13.77 -1.01 -6.91
C ARG A 15 -13.94 -0.62 -5.45
N TYR A 16 -14.43 -1.56 -4.66
CA TYR A 16 -14.34 -1.52 -3.21
C TYR A 16 -13.17 -2.39 -2.74
N ARG A 17 -12.37 -1.88 -1.79
CA ARG A 17 -11.31 -2.66 -1.14
C ARG A 17 -11.41 -2.56 0.38
N SER A 18 -10.87 -3.55 1.07
CA SER A 18 -10.85 -3.54 2.54
C SER A 18 -9.74 -2.64 3.05
N ARG A 19 -10.08 -1.74 3.98
CA ARG A 19 -9.13 -0.87 4.66
C ARG A 19 -8.23 -1.65 5.62
N GLY A 20 -8.79 -2.62 6.33
CA GLY A 20 -8.07 -3.52 7.24
C GLY A 20 -7.05 -4.39 6.51
N ILE A 21 -7.40 -4.94 5.34
CA ILE A 21 -6.43 -5.68 4.50
C ILE A 21 -5.31 -4.76 4.01
N ALA A 22 -5.65 -3.53 3.58
CA ALA A 22 -4.63 -2.55 3.18
C ALA A 22 -3.67 -2.20 4.33
N LEU A 23 -4.19 -2.05 5.56
CA LEU A 23 -3.40 -1.79 6.75
C LEU A 23 -2.51 -2.99 7.11
N LEU A 24 -3.05 -4.20 7.09
CA LEU A 24 -2.30 -5.43 7.36
C LEU A 24 -1.14 -5.58 6.36
N LEU A 25 -1.39 -5.36 5.07
CA LEU A 25 -0.37 -5.36 4.02
C LEU A 25 0.63 -4.19 4.13
N ALA A 26 0.34 -3.16 4.92
CA ALA A 26 1.28 -2.08 5.19
C ALA A 26 2.15 -2.37 6.43
N ILE A 27 1.58 -3.03 7.45
CA ILE A 27 2.23 -3.30 8.75
C ILE A 27 2.99 -4.62 8.75
N VAL A 28 2.40 -5.73 8.31
CA VAL A 28 3.07 -7.04 8.37
C VAL A 28 4.40 -7.04 7.61
N PRO A 29 4.48 -6.48 6.39
CA PRO A 29 5.73 -6.49 5.65
C PRO A 29 6.80 -5.54 6.20
N PHE A 30 6.42 -4.63 7.12
CA PHE A 30 7.35 -3.77 7.84
C PHE A 30 8.41 -4.60 8.59
N PHE A 31 8.02 -5.74 9.16
CA PHE A 31 8.94 -6.61 9.91
C PHE A 31 9.81 -7.50 9.01
N TYR A 32 9.38 -7.75 7.78
CA TYR A 32 10.05 -8.66 6.84
C TYR A 32 10.78 -7.92 5.70
N SER A 33 10.84 -6.59 5.74
CA SER A 33 11.44 -5.74 4.69
C SER A 33 10.82 -5.88 3.29
N ILE A 34 9.62 -6.47 3.16
CA ILE A 34 8.90 -6.61 1.89
C ILE A 34 7.99 -5.38 1.68
N LEU A 35 8.60 -4.21 1.52
CA LEU A 35 7.89 -2.93 1.52
C LEU A 35 6.98 -2.74 0.29
N GLY A 36 5.89 -1.98 0.45
CA GLY A 36 5.05 -1.55 -0.67
C GLY A 36 3.93 -2.50 -1.12
N LEU A 37 3.72 -3.64 -0.47
CA LEU A 37 2.63 -4.59 -0.82
C LEU A 37 1.23 -3.96 -0.76
N HIS A 38 0.98 -3.06 0.21
CA HIS A 38 -0.27 -2.32 0.30
C HIS A 38 -0.54 -1.47 -0.95
N ARG A 39 0.49 -0.97 -1.63
CA ARG A 39 0.32 -0.16 -2.86
C ARG A 39 -0.15 -0.99 -4.03
N PHE A 40 0.32 -2.23 -4.16
CA PHE A 40 -0.23 -3.18 -5.15
C PHE A 40 -1.68 -3.50 -4.84
N TYR A 41 -1.98 -3.73 -3.56
CA TYR A 41 -3.36 -3.95 -3.13
C TYR A 41 -4.25 -2.73 -3.39
N LEU A 42 -3.74 -1.51 -3.34
CA LEU A 42 -4.52 -0.31 -3.68
C LEU A 42 -4.53 -0.01 -5.19
N GLY A 43 -3.80 -0.76 -6.03
CA GLY A 43 -3.74 -0.54 -7.47
C GLY A 43 -2.68 0.47 -7.94
N TYR A 44 -1.80 0.91 -7.04
CA TYR A 44 -0.65 1.77 -7.35
C TYR A 44 0.60 0.95 -7.66
N ALA A 45 0.55 0.15 -8.73
CA ALA A 45 1.62 -0.79 -9.08
C ALA A 45 3.00 -0.14 -9.23
N GLY A 46 3.12 0.98 -9.98
CA GLY A 46 4.41 1.64 -10.20
C GLY A 46 5.09 2.09 -8.90
N ARG A 47 4.32 2.65 -7.96
CA ARG A 47 4.81 3.03 -6.63
C ARG A 47 5.12 1.81 -5.76
N GLY A 48 4.38 0.71 -5.91
CA GLY A 48 4.68 -0.55 -5.23
C GLY A 48 6.01 -1.16 -5.69
N ILE A 49 6.26 -1.17 -7.01
CA ILE A 49 7.51 -1.66 -7.60
C ILE A 49 8.70 -0.85 -7.09
N ALA A 50 8.58 0.48 -7.02
CA ALA A 50 9.64 1.33 -6.49
C ALA A 50 10.01 0.99 -5.03
N TYR A 51 9.03 0.63 -4.19
CA TYR A 51 9.27 0.24 -2.80
C TYR A 51 9.91 -1.14 -2.70
N LEU A 52 9.47 -2.09 -3.53
CA LEU A 52 10.08 -3.43 -3.55
C LEU A 52 11.54 -3.37 -4.01
N LEU A 53 11.82 -2.68 -5.12
CA LEU A 53 13.18 -2.54 -5.64
C LEU A 53 14.08 -1.74 -4.69
N GLY A 54 13.58 -0.63 -4.16
CA GLY A 54 14.32 0.17 -3.18
C GLY A 54 14.58 -0.61 -1.90
N GLY A 55 13.59 -1.34 -1.38
CA GLY A 55 13.73 -2.17 -0.19
C GLY A 55 14.73 -3.30 -0.41
N LEU A 56 14.64 -4.01 -1.53
CA LEU A 56 15.58 -5.06 -1.91
C LEU A 56 17.00 -4.50 -2.00
N LEU A 57 17.20 -3.38 -2.71
CA LEU A 57 18.50 -2.75 -2.84
C LEU A 57 19.08 -2.34 -1.47
N ALA A 58 18.27 -1.72 -0.60
CA ALA A 58 18.71 -1.34 0.75
C ALA A 58 19.17 -2.55 1.55
N VAL A 59 18.37 -3.62 1.56
CA VAL A 59 18.70 -4.85 2.27
C VAL A 59 19.94 -5.51 1.68
N SER A 60 20.06 -5.60 0.34
CA SER A 60 21.23 -6.17 -0.33
C SER A 60 22.50 -5.41 0.00
N VAL A 61 22.48 -4.07 -0.02
CA VAL A 61 23.63 -3.24 0.36
C VAL A 61 24.00 -3.47 1.82
N VAL A 62 23.04 -3.42 2.74
CA VAL A 62 23.31 -3.62 4.18
C VAL A 62 23.84 -5.02 4.46
N TYR A 63 23.26 -6.05 3.85
CA TYR A 63 23.64 -7.44 4.06
C TYR A 63 25.02 -7.75 3.46
N PHE A 64 25.26 -7.34 2.21
CA PHE A 64 26.52 -7.61 1.50
C PHE A 64 27.70 -6.88 2.15
N GLU A 65 27.54 -5.59 2.47
CA GLU A 65 28.57 -4.79 3.13
C GLU A 65 28.73 -5.20 4.60
N GLY A 66 27.65 -5.59 5.29
CA GLY A 66 27.70 -6.13 6.65
C GLY A 66 28.57 -7.40 6.75
N VAL A 67 28.55 -8.24 5.73
CA VAL A 67 29.43 -9.42 5.61
C VAL A 67 30.87 -9.02 5.25
N LEU A 68 31.07 -7.95 4.48
CA LEU A 68 32.39 -7.45 4.06
C LEU A 68 33.09 -6.51 5.06
N LEU A 69 32.39 -5.96 6.06
CA LEU A 69 32.94 -5.02 7.04
C LEU A 69 34.13 -5.59 7.86
N GLY A 70 34.35 -6.91 7.84
CA GLY A 70 35.58 -7.53 8.35
C GLY A 70 36.86 -7.13 7.61
N PHE A 71 36.78 -6.47 6.45
CA PHE A 71 37.92 -6.15 5.57
C PHE A 71 38.31 -4.66 5.51
N GLY A 72 37.70 -3.79 6.33
CA GLY A 72 38.31 -2.51 6.74
C GLY A 72 38.54 -1.44 5.65
N SER A 73 37.62 -1.23 4.71
CA SER A 73 37.73 -0.15 3.71
C SER A 73 36.74 0.99 3.95
N PHE A 74 37.20 2.24 3.83
CA PHE A 74 36.39 3.47 3.98
C PHE A 74 35.23 3.52 2.98
N SER A 75 35.40 2.92 1.80
CA SER A 75 34.38 2.84 0.75
C SER A 75 33.18 1.97 1.16
N ILE A 76 33.41 0.90 1.91
CA ILE A 76 32.40 -0.04 2.42
C ILE A 76 31.52 0.68 3.46
N ALA A 77 32.14 1.48 4.33
CA ALA A 77 31.42 2.26 5.34
C ALA A 77 30.45 3.29 4.72
N ALA A 78 30.87 3.98 3.65
CA ALA A 78 30.02 4.95 2.96
C ALA A 78 28.80 4.30 2.29
N LEU A 79 28.98 3.14 1.64
CA LEU A 79 27.89 2.39 1.02
C LEU A 79 26.91 1.82 2.05
N LEU A 80 27.42 1.34 3.19
CA LEU A 80 26.59 0.89 4.30
C LEU A 80 25.72 2.03 4.85
N ILE A 81 26.31 3.21 5.08
CA ILE A 81 25.57 4.40 5.53
C ILE A 81 24.50 4.78 4.50
N LEU A 82 24.83 4.73 3.21
CA LEU A 82 23.86 4.97 2.13
C LEU A 82 22.70 3.95 2.16
N GLY A 83 23.00 2.67 2.33
CA GLY A 83 22.00 1.61 2.43
C GLY A 83 21.07 1.78 3.63
N ILE A 84 21.64 2.12 4.80
CA ILE A 84 20.88 2.41 6.02
C ILE A 84 20.02 3.67 5.83
N LEU A 85 20.56 4.76 5.30
CA LEU A 85 19.82 5.99 5.05
C LEU A 85 18.66 5.75 4.09
N MET A 86 18.90 4.99 3.01
CA MET A 86 17.87 4.63 2.05
C MET A 86 16.77 3.76 2.71
N ALA A 87 17.14 2.79 3.54
CA ALA A 87 16.19 1.99 4.31
C ALA A 87 15.31 2.89 5.20
N LEU A 88 15.93 3.79 5.97
CA LEU A 88 15.21 4.73 6.86
C LEU A 88 14.20 5.60 6.10
N ILE A 89 14.58 6.10 4.92
CA ILE A 89 13.67 6.87 4.05
C ILE A 89 12.48 6.02 3.64
N LEU A 90 12.71 4.81 3.14
CA LEU A 90 11.63 3.92 2.70
C LEU A 90 10.71 3.50 3.85
N TYR A 91 11.27 3.22 5.03
CA TYR A 91 10.51 2.93 6.24
C TYR A 91 9.67 4.15 6.67
N GLY A 92 10.25 5.36 6.66
CA GLY A 92 9.52 6.59 6.96
C GLY A 92 8.34 6.82 6.00
N LEU A 93 8.55 6.56 4.70
CA LEU A 93 7.47 6.68 3.72
C LEU A 93 6.39 5.60 3.89
N GLN A 94 6.77 4.37 4.24
CA GLN A 94 5.84 3.28 4.58
C GLN A 94 4.97 3.64 5.79
N ILE A 95 5.57 4.19 6.86
CA ILE A 95 4.86 4.69 8.05
C ILE A 95 3.89 5.80 7.66
N SER A 96 4.34 6.75 6.84
CA SER A 96 3.48 7.81 6.33
C SER A 96 2.27 7.23 5.57
N ASP A 97 2.45 6.17 4.78
CA ASP A 97 1.34 5.50 4.12
C ASP A 97 0.38 4.82 5.09
N VAL A 98 0.90 4.16 6.14
CA VAL A 98 0.07 3.59 7.23
C VAL A 98 -0.83 4.68 7.83
N VAL A 99 -0.25 5.84 8.17
CA VAL A 99 -1.01 6.99 8.70
C VAL A 99 -2.06 7.46 7.68
N ARG A 100 -1.73 7.52 6.38
CA ARG A 100 -2.70 7.92 5.35
C ARG A 100 -3.82 6.89 5.17
N ILE A 101 -3.57 5.59 5.34
CA ILE A 101 -4.59 4.54 5.34
C ILE A 101 -5.49 4.69 6.57
N ILE A 102 -4.90 4.95 7.74
CA ILE A 102 -5.63 5.21 9.00
C ILE A 102 -6.45 6.51 8.92
N ASN A 103 -6.03 7.50 8.16
CA ASN A 103 -6.81 8.74 8.01
C ASN A 103 -7.72 8.72 6.76
N GLY A 104 -7.77 7.60 6.03
CA GLY A 104 -8.54 7.47 4.79
C GLY A 104 -8.05 8.35 3.63
N ARG A 105 -6.87 8.97 3.77
CA ARG A 105 -6.24 9.83 2.75
C ARG A 105 -5.61 9.06 1.60
N LEU A 106 -5.16 7.83 1.85
CA LEU A 106 -4.67 6.93 0.81
C LEU A 106 -5.80 5.96 0.47
N LYS A 107 -6.53 6.20 -0.61
CA LYS A 107 -7.66 5.36 -1.07
C LYS A 107 -7.22 4.38 -2.17
N PRO A 108 -8.01 3.34 -2.49
CA PRO A 108 -7.78 2.52 -3.68
C PRO A 108 -7.83 3.36 -4.96
N LYS A 109 -7.00 3.03 -5.95
CA LYS A 109 -7.04 3.64 -7.28
C LYS A 109 -8.41 3.36 -7.91
N ASN A 110 -9.10 4.44 -8.32
CA ASN A 110 -10.44 4.41 -8.92
C ASN A 110 -11.49 3.72 -8.03
N GLY A 111 -11.38 3.85 -6.71
CA GLY A 111 -12.25 3.13 -5.80
C GLY A 111 -12.27 3.70 -4.39
N GLU A 112 -13.11 3.09 -3.55
CA GLU A 112 -13.29 3.49 -2.16
C GLU A 112 -13.03 2.33 -1.20
N TYR A 113 -12.81 2.67 0.06
CA TYR A 113 -12.78 1.66 1.10
C TYR A 113 -14.19 1.21 1.44
N ASN A 114 -14.33 -0.09 1.72
CA ASN A 114 -15.57 -0.60 2.30
C ASN A 114 -15.76 -0.02 3.71
N PRO A 115 -16.98 0.40 4.12
CA PRO A 115 -17.27 0.79 5.50
C PRO A 115 -16.91 -0.30 6.52
N GLY A 116 -17.04 -1.57 6.15
CA GLY A 116 -16.54 -2.67 6.98
C GLY A 116 -15.01 -2.75 6.92
N PHE A 117 -14.35 -2.69 8.09
CA PHE A 117 -12.88 -2.65 8.17
C PHE A 117 -12.21 -3.80 7.39
N PHE A 118 -12.65 -5.05 7.57
CA PHE A 118 -12.14 -6.21 6.84
C PHE A 118 -13.00 -6.66 5.64
N GLN A 119 -14.03 -5.90 5.26
CA GLN A 119 -14.97 -6.34 4.22
C GLN A 119 -14.45 -6.02 2.81
N THR A 120 -14.60 -6.97 1.88
CA THR A 120 -14.12 -6.86 0.50
C THR A 120 -15.23 -6.58 -0.52
N LYS A 121 -16.50 -6.79 -0.17
CA LYS A 121 -17.67 -6.43 -0.98
C LYS A 121 -18.65 -5.58 -0.16
N PRO A 122 -19.24 -4.50 -0.72
CA PRO A 122 -20.34 -3.81 -0.08
C PRO A 122 -21.52 -4.79 0.03
N SER A 123 -22.16 -4.88 1.19
CA SER A 123 -23.45 -5.54 1.30
C SER A 123 -24.48 -4.66 0.59
N ILE A 124 -24.61 -4.84 -0.72
CA ILE A 124 -25.76 -4.32 -1.45
C ILE A 124 -26.93 -5.18 -0.97
N LYS A 125 -27.75 -4.64 -0.06
CA LYS A 125 -29.07 -5.24 0.22
C LYS A 125 -29.84 -5.15 -1.09
N VAL A 126 -29.86 -6.23 -1.86
CA VAL A 126 -30.79 -6.39 -2.97
C VAL A 126 -32.18 -6.37 -2.34
N PRO A 127 -33.07 -5.42 -2.69
CA PRO A 127 -34.45 -5.50 -2.26
C PRO A 127 -34.99 -6.85 -2.70
N GLY A 128 -35.46 -7.67 -1.75
CA GLY A 128 -36.07 -8.95 -2.08
C GLY A 128 -37.21 -8.73 -3.07
N PRO A 129 -37.53 -9.71 -3.94
CA PRO A 129 -38.66 -9.57 -4.84
C PRO A 129 -39.88 -9.16 -4.02
N GLU A 130 -40.46 -8.02 -4.38
CA GLU A 130 -41.71 -7.52 -3.82
C GLU A 130 -42.70 -8.69 -3.89
N GLN A 131 -43.01 -9.29 -2.73
CA GLN A 131 -43.97 -10.37 -2.64
C GLN A 131 -45.34 -9.77 -2.98
N ARG A 132 -45.67 -9.79 -4.26
CA ARG A 132 -47.01 -9.51 -4.79
C ARG A 132 -47.86 -10.77 -4.74
#